data_AF-A0A6B2LL82-F1
#
_entry.id   AF-A0A6B2LL82-F1
#
_cell.length_a   1.000
_cell.length_b   1.000
_cell.length_c   1.000
_cell.angle_alpha   90.00
_cell.angle_beta   90.00
_cell.angle_gamma   90.00
#
_symmetry.space_group_name_H-M   'P 1'
#
loop_
_entity.id
_entity.type
_entity.pdbx_description
1 polymer ?
#
loop_
_entity_poly.entity_id
_entity_poly.type
_entity_poly.pdbx_seq_one_letter_code
_entity_poly.pdbx_strand_id
1 'polypeptide(L)'
;MLKMVLPELICGAPGLVQIQLELILRIVISYDFEEYSATLVTKIMELLSSKDGKKVYGGLICVYSVIKTKEEFKEEFLGKILPLLIGLFESYREEYLLSAFNVSIVRNICRILWKSVKEDVHYHMMDPQCFSKWNENLLFILHQSTKEFKSSSEVTPYWSTCIYISKIFKVFMKN
;
A
#
# COMPACT_ATOMS: atom_id res chain seq x y z
N MET A 1 -0.48 -21.67 -14.23
CA MET A 1 -0.97 -22.13 -12.90
C MET A 1 -0.29 -21.38 -11.75
N LEU A 2 1.04 -21.44 -11.60
CA LEU A 2 1.77 -20.77 -10.51
C LEU A 2 1.51 -19.25 -10.44
N LYS A 3 1.54 -18.55 -11.58
CA LYS A 3 1.26 -17.11 -11.67
C LYS A 3 -0.11 -16.68 -11.12
N MET A 4 -1.10 -17.57 -11.12
CA MET A 4 -2.46 -17.28 -10.65
C MET A 4 -2.64 -17.51 -9.14
N VAL A 5 -1.83 -18.38 -8.54
CA VAL A 5 -1.94 -18.71 -7.10
C VAL A 5 -1.00 -17.89 -6.22
N LEU A 6 0.04 -17.28 -6.80
CA LEU A 6 1.02 -16.48 -6.07
C LEU A 6 0.39 -15.40 -5.16
N PRO A 7 -0.59 -14.58 -5.62
CA PRO A 7 -1.24 -13.61 -4.75
C PRO A 7 -1.89 -14.23 -3.51
N GLU A 8 -2.50 -15.41 -3.64
CA GLU A 8 -3.13 -16.11 -2.51
C GLU A 8 -2.09 -16.71 -1.56
N LEU A 9 -1.02 -17.30 -2.09
CA LEU A 9 0.08 -17.83 -1.30
C LEU A 9 0.75 -16.75 -0.45
N ILE A 10 0.88 -15.52 -0.98
CA ILE A 10 1.41 -14.36 -0.24
C ILE A 10 0.56 -14.04 1.00
N CYS A 11 -0.77 -14.17 0.93
CA CYS A 11 -1.67 -13.76 2.01
C CYS A 11 -1.49 -14.60 3.30
N GLY A 12 -1.16 -15.88 3.15
CA GLY A 12 -1.03 -16.82 4.27
C GLY A 12 0.41 -17.12 4.69
N ALA A 13 1.40 -16.62 3.96
CA ALA A 13 2.79 -16.97 4.18
C ALA A 13 3.39 -16.32 5.44
N PRO A 14 4.24 -17.04 6.19
CA PRO A 14 5.09 -16.45 7.23
C PRO A 14 6.03 -15.38 6.66
N GLY A 15 6.41 -14.38 7.46
CA GLY A 15 7.10 -13.17 6.97
C GLY A 15 8.29 -13.40 6.03
N LEU A 16 9.22 -14.31 6.37
CA LEU A 16 10.36 -14.61 5.47
C LEU A 16 9.93 -15.26 4.16
N VAL A 17 8.96 -16.17 4.20
CA VAL A 17 8.41 -16.83 3.01
C VAL A 17 7.67 -15.82 2.14
N GLN A 18 6.93 -14.90 2.78
CA GLN A 18 6.20 -13.84 2.09
C GLN A 18 7.14 -12.92 1.30
N ILE A 19 8.31 -12.57 1.84
CA ILE A 19 9.33 -11.80 1.14
C ILE A 19 9.83 -12.54 -0.11
N GLN A 20 10.06 -13.86 0.00
CA GLN A 20 10.48 -14.66 -1.16
C GLN A 20 9.38 -14.77 -2.21
N LEU A 21 8.11 -14.93 -1.79
CA LEU A 21 6.97 -14.95 -2.70
C LEU A 21 6.74 -13.59 -3.38
N GLU A 22 6.97 -12.47 -2.69
CA GLU A 22 6.97 -11.13 -3.29
C GLU A 22 8.04 -11.03 -4.39
N LEU A 23 9.25 -11.53 -4.11
CA LEU A 23 10.34 -11.53 -5.09
C LEU A 23 9.99 -12.39 -6.32
N ILE A 24 9.45 -13.58 -6.11
CA ILE A 24 8.98 -14.46 -7.19
C ILE A 24 7.87 -13.77 -8.01
N LEU A 25 6.90 -13.14 -7.35
CA LEU A 25 5.85 -12.39 -8.04
C LEU A 25 6.46 -11.28 -8.91
N ARG A 26 7.44 -10.53 -8.41
CA ARG A 26 8.13 -9.51 -9.22
C ARG A 26 8.86 -10.09 -10.43
N ILE A 27 9.48 -11.25 -10.31
CA ILE A 27 10.09 -11.95 -11.45
C ILE A 27 9.01 -12.35 -12.47
N VAL A 28 7.91 -12.92 -12.02
CA VAL A 28 6.80 -13.29 -12.93
C VAL A 28 6.20 -12.05 -13.59
N ILE A 29 6.08 -10.93 -12.86
CA ILE A 29 5.67 -9.63 -13.42
C ILE A 29 6.69 -9.17 -14.47
N SER A 30 7.99 -9.27 -14.26
CA SER A 30 8.94 -8.77 -15.28
C SER A 30 8.81 -9.51 -16.63
N TYR A 31 8.61 -10.84 -16.59
CA TYR A 31 8.63 -11.68 -17.80
C TYR A 31 7.27 -11.86 -18.48
N ASP A 32 6.19 -12.09 -17.72
CA ASP A 32 4.94 -12.62 -18.30
C ASP A 32 3.77 -11.63 -18.30
N PHE A 33 3.99 -10.39 -17.86
CA PHE A 33 2.89 -9.49 -17.44
C PHE A 33 1.77 -9.29 -18.46
N GLU A 34 2.07 -9.09 -19.74
CA GLU A 34 1.06 -8.82 -20.76
C GLU A 34 0.00 -9.92 -20.84
N GLU A 35 0.39 -11.18 -20.64
CA GLU A 35 -0.48 -12.34 -20.77
C GLU A 35 -1.43 -12.51 -19.56
N TYR A 36 -1.07 -12.00 -18.38
CA TYR A 36 -1.84 -12.25 -17.14
C TYR A 36 -2.19 -11.00 -16.34
N SER A 37 -1.85 -9.80 -16.82
CA SER A 37 -2.07 -8.52 -16.14
C SER A 37 -3.52 -8.33 -15.71
N ALA A 38 -4.47 -8.59 -16.61
CA ALA A 38 -5.90 -8.48 -16.31
C ALA A 38 -6.31 -9.38 -15.13
N THR A 39 -5.90 -10.65 -15.16
CA THR A 39 -6.18 -11.61 -14.08
C THR A 39 -5.52 -11.20 -12.77
N LEU A 40 -4.28 -10.71 -12.82
CA LEU A 40 -3.57 -10.22 -11.63
C LEU A 40 -4.29 -9.02 -11.02
N VAL A 41 -4.71 -8.05 -11.85
CA VAL A 41 -5.43 -6.86 -11.39
C VAL A 41 -6.75 -7.27 -10.73
N THR A 42 -7.56 -8.12 -11.38
CA THR A 42 -8.79 -8.64 -10.78
C THR A 42 -8.52 -9.31 -9.44
N LYS A 43 -7.46 -10.13 -9.36
CA LYS A 43 -7.13 -10.83 -8.11
C LYS A 43 -6.71 -9.87 -7.00
N ILE A 44 -5.92 -8.85 -7.32
CA ILE A 44 -5.53 -7.81 -6.36
C ILE A 44 -6.77 -7.09 -5.83
N MET A 45 -7.71 -6.73 -6.72
CA MET A 45 -8.94 -6.05 -6.33
C MET A 45 -9.79 -6.92 -5.39
N GLU A 46 -9.95 -8.21 -5.69
CA GLU A 46 -10.62 -9.17 -4.80
C GLU A 46 -9.97 -9.26 -3.42
N LEU A 47 -8.64 -9.32 -3.36
CA LEU A 47 -7.88 -9.38 -2.11
C LEU A 47 -8.04 -8.10 -1.29
N LEU A 48 -7.96 -6.94 -1.93
CA LEU A 48 -8.14 -5.63 -1.28
C LEU A 48 -9.57 -5.41 -0.79
N SER A 49 -10.58 -5.94 -1.47
CA SER A 49 -11.98 -5.85 -1.03
C SER A 49 -12.37 -6.89 0.04
N SER A 50 -11.43 -7.71 0.49
CA SER A 50 -11.71 -8.74 1.50
C SER A 50 -11.91 -8.16 2.90
N LYS A 51 -12.80 -8.80 3.68
CA LYS A 51 -12.90 -8.56 5.14
C LYS A 51 -11.77 -9.24 5.93
N ASP A 52 -11.04 -10.15 5.30
CA ASP A 52 -9.88 -10.79 5.92
C ASP A 52 -8.65 -9.89 5.76
N GLY A 53 -8.18 -9.35 6.88
CA GLY A 53 -7.02 -8.47 6.90
C GLY A 53 -5.75 -9.10 6.34
N LYS A 54 -5.57 -10.43 6.43
CA LYS A 54 -4.42 -11.12 5.80
C LYS A 54 -4.48 -11.04 4.27
N LYS A 55 -5.68 -11.17 3.71
CA LYS A 55 -5.92 -11.00 2.27
C LYS A 55 -5.66 -9.56 1.83
N VAL A 56 -6.16 -8.58 2.59
CA VAL A 56 -5.89 -7.15 2.33
C VAL A 56 -4.39 -6.89 2.33
N TYR A 57 -3.68 -7.37 3.36
CA TYR A 57 -2.23 -7.20 3.48
C TYR A 57 -1.47 -7.84 2.31
N GLY A 58 -1.82 -9.07 1.91
CA GLY A 58 -1.23 -9.72 0.74
C GLY A 58 -1.55 -8.98 -0.57
N GLY A 59 -2.76 -8.45 -0.71
CA GLY A 59 -3.16 -7.58 -1.81
C GLY A 59 -2.27 -6.33 -1.92
N LEU A 60 -1.98 -5.66 -0.80
CA LEU A 60 -1.09 -4.50 -0.76
C LEU A 60 0.35 -4.84 -1.19
N ILE A 61 0.86 -6.02 -0.82
CA ILE A 61 2.17 -6.51 -1.30
C ILE A 61 2.16 -6.71 -2.81
N CYS A 62 1.07 -7.27 -3.35
CA CYS A 62 0.91 -7.46 -4.78
C CYS A 62 0.85 -6.12 -5.53
N VAL A 63 0.09 -5.12 -5.02
CA VAL A 63 0.08 -3.75 -5.57
C VAL A 63 1.50 -3.19 -5.63
N TYR A 64 2.22 -3.25 -4.51
CA TYR A 64 3.58 -2.73 -4.44
C TYR A 64 4.52 -3.43 -5.44
N SER A 65 4.33 -4.74 -5.66
CA SER A 65 5.10 -5.53 -6.61
C SER A 65 4.87 -5.08 -8.05
N VAL A 66 3.63 -4.79 -8.45
CA VAL A 66 3.28 -4.28 -9.78
C VAL A 66 3.94 -2.93 -10.03
N ILE A 67 3.71 -1.95 -9.15
CA ILE A 67 4.24 -0.57 -9.32
C ILE A 67 5.77 -0.52 -9.21
N LYS A 68 6.43 -1.52 -8.63
CA LYS A 68 7.89 -1.58 -8.56
C LYS A 68 8.51 -2.20 -9.81
N THR A 69 7.71 -2.86 -10.65
CA THR A 69 8.23 -3.75 -11.70
C THR A 69 7.77 -3.36 -13.10
N LYS A 70 6.55 -2.82 -13.26
CA LYS A 70 6.01 -2.42 -14.56
C LYS A 70 5.76 -0.92 -14.57
N GLU A 71 6.68 -0.19 -15.18
CA GLU A 71 6.65 1.27 -15.23
C GLU A 71 5.52 1.73 -16.17
N GLU A 72 5.45 1.13 -17.35
CA GLU A 72 4.51 1.44 -18.43
C GLU A 72 3.03 1.23 -18.06
N PHE A 73 2.73 0.33 -17.13
CA PHE A 73 1.36 0.02 -16.70
C PHE A 73 0.96 0.73 -15.40
N LYS A 74 1.93 1.37 -14.73
CA LYS A 74 1.77 1.88 -13.39
C LYS A 74 0.67 2.93 -13.30
N GLU A 75 0.62 3.84 -14.26
CA GLU A 75 -0.33 4.94 -14.29
C GLU A 75 -1.78 4.42 -14.31
N GLU A 76 -2.11 3.59 -15.30
CA GLU A 76 -3.44 2.97 -15.43
C GLU A 76 -3.81 2.14 -14.19
N PHE A 77 -2.86 1.35 -13.69
CA PHE A 77 -3.07 0.51 -12.52
C PHE A 77 -3.36 1.33 -11.27
N LEU A 78 -2.55 2.36 -11.01
CA LEU A 78 -2.69 3.24 -9.87
C LEU A 78 -4.02 4.01 -9.91
N GLY A 79 -4.46 4.46 -11.09
CA GLY A 79 -5.76 5.11 -11.26
C GLY A 79 -6.94 4.26 -10.75
N LYS A 80 -6.84 2.93 -10.84
CA LYS A 80 -7.86 1.98 -10.33
C LYS A 80 -7.70 1.70 -8.84
N ILE A 81 -6.46 1.62 -8.36
CA ILE A 81 -6.14 1.13 -7.01
C ILE A 81 -6.24 2.23 -5.95
N LEU A 82 -5.76 3.45 -6.24
CA LEU A 82 -5.64 4.51 -5.25
C LEU A 82 -6.98 4.94 -4.62
N PRO A 83 -8.10 5.04 -5.37
CA PRO A 83 -9.41 5.31 -4.76
C PRO A 83 -9.82 4.26 -3.71
N LEU A 84 -9.49 2.99 -3.95
CA LEU A 84 -9.78 1.89 -3.01
C LEU A 84 -8.90 1.97 -1.78
N LEU A 85 -7.63 2.37 -1.96
CA LEU A 85 -6.70 2.53 -0.86
C LEU A 85 -7.14 3.61 0.13
N ILE A 86 -7.86 4.66 -0.31
CA ILE A 86 -8.44 5.65 0.60
C ILE A 86 -9.43 4.98 1.56
N GLY A 87 -10.39 4.22 1.04
CA GLY A 87 -11.40 3.55 1.87
C GLY A 87 -10.80 2.48 2.80
N LEU A 88 -9.78 1.76 2.33
CA LEU A 88 -9.00 0.87 3.19
C LEU A 88 -8.26 1.64 4.28
N PHE A 89 -7.62 2.75 3.94
CA PHE A 89 -6.93 3.58 4.93
C PHE A 89 -7.91 4.02 6.03
N GLU A 90 -9.07 4.53 5.65
CA GLU A 90 -10.12 4.94 6.59
C GLU A 90 -10.58 3.78 7.49
N SER A 91 -10.74 2.58 6.93
CA SER A 91 -11.16 1.39 7.68
C SER A 91 -10.14 0.95 8.73
N TYR A 92 -8.83 1.11 8.45
CA TYR A 92 -7.77 0.65 9.34
C TYR A 92 -7.17 1.77 10.20
N ARG A 93 -7.47 3.06 9.94
CA ARG A 93 -6.91 4.18 10.72
C ARG A 93 -7.49 4.25 12.12
N GLU A 94 -8.78 3.96 12.30
CA GLU A 94 -9.46 4.12 13.61
C GLU A 94 -8.87 3.17 14.66
N GLU A 95 -8.52 1.95 14.25
CA GLU A 95 -7.90 0.93 15.08
C GLU A 95 -6.38 0.84 14.87
N TYR A 96 -5.75 1.90 14.35
CA TYR A 96 -4.35 1.89 13.92
C TYR A 96 -3.38 1.47 15.04
N LEU A 97 -3.55 2.02 16.23
CA LEU A 97 -2.68 1.75 17.39
C LEU A 97 -3.04 0.46 18.15
N LEU A 98 -4.19 -0.15 17.85
CA LEU A 98 -4.67 -1.33 18.58
C LEU A 98 -3.94 -2.62 18.19
N SER A 99 -3.28 -2.64 17.03
CA SER A 99 -2.62 -3.84 16.53
C SER A 99 -1.44 -3.51 15.61
N ALA A 100 -0.28 -4.12 15.87
CA ALA A 100 0.88 -4.07 14.98
C ALA A 100 0.56 -4.54 13.54
N PHE A 101 -0.49 -5.33 13.37
CA PHE A 101 -0.98 -5.75 12.07
C PHE A 101 -1.67 -4.61 11.31
N ASN A 102 -2.55 -3.84 11.97
CA ASN A 102 -3.19 -2.65 11.38
C ASN A 102 -2.14 -1.59 11.01
N VAL A 103 -1.13 -1.41 11.86
CA VAL A 103 0.03 -0.56 11.54
C VAL A 103 0.71 -1.00 10.25
N SER A 104 0.89 -2.30 10.08
CA SER A 104 1.55 -2.87 8.91
C SER A 104 0.73 -2.67 7.64
N ILE A 105 -0.61 -2.71 7.72
CA ILE A 105 -1.51 -2.38 6.62
C ILE A 105 -1.39 -0.91 6.25
N VAL A 106 -1.62 0.00 7.20
CA VAL A 106 -1.55 1.46 6.95
C VAL A 106 -0.18 1.86 6.42
N ARG A 107 0.90 1.31 6.99
CA ARG A 107 2.26 1.53 6.49
C ARG A 107 2.42 1.11 5.03
N ASN A 108 1.86 -0.03 4.62
CA ASN A 108 1.93 -0.46 3.24
C ASN A 108 1.14 0.45 2.31
N ILE A 109 -0.01 0.96 2.76
CA ILE A 109 -0.77 1.97 2.01
C ILE A 109 0.07 3.24 1.83
N CYS A 110 0.66 3.77 2.90
CA CYS A 110 1.57 4.93 2.83
C CYS A 110 2.78 4.66 1.93
N ARG A 111 3.32 3.43 1.94
CA ARG A 111 4.44 3.02 1.08
C ARG A 111 4.06 3.03 -0.41
N ILE A 112 2.86 2.57 -0.74
CA ILE A 112 2.32 2.63 -2.11
C ILE A 112 2.12 4.09 -2.52
N LEU A 113 1.43 4.89 -1.71
CA LEU A 113 1.20 6.31 -1.98
C LEU A 113 2.51 7.08 -2.18
N TRP A 114 3.50 6.85 -1.32
CA TRP A 114 4.82 7.47 -1.46
C TRP A 114 5.47 7.14 -2.80
N LYS A 115 5.41 5.87 -3.23
CA LYS A 115 5.96 5.45 -4.53
C LYS A 115 5.25 6.17 -5.67
N SER A 116 3.92 6.26 -5.62
CA SER A 116 3.10 6.97 -6.61
C SER A 116 3.40 8.46 -6.70
N VAL A 117 3.57 9.12 -5.55
CA VAL A 117 3.84 10.57 -5.48
C VAL A 117 5.29 10.91 -5.83
N LYS A 118 6.25 10.06 -5.44
CA LYS A 118 7.68 10.25 -5.76
C LYS A 118 7.94 10.29 -7.27
N GLU A 119 7.13 9.59 -8.04
CA GLU A 119 7.31 9.39 -9.48
C GLU A 119 6.39 10.28 -10.31
N ASP A 120 5.79 11.31 -9.69
CA ASP A 120 4.86 12.29 -10.26
C ASP A 120 3.61 11.72 -10.95
N VAL A 121 3.45 10.39 -10.98
CA VAL A 121 2.29 9.67 -11.54
C VAL A 121 0.98 10.14 -10.89
N HIS A 122 1.03 10.53 -9.61
CA HIS A 122 -0.18 10.79 -8.84
C HIS A 122 -0.59 12.27 -8.78
N TYR A 123 0.32 13.22 -9.04
CA TYR A 123 -0.02 14.65 -8.97
C TYR A 123 -1.12 15.02 -9.97
N HIS A 124 -1.12 14.37 -11.14
CA HIS A 124 -2.07 14.61 -12.22
C HIS A 124 -3.43 13.91 -12.03
N MET A 125 -3.56 13.01 -11.05
CA MET A 125 -4.77 12.21 -10.83
C MET A 125 -5.54 12.56 -9.57
N MET A 126 -4.96 13.34 -8.64
CA MET A 126 -5.69 13.75 -7.45
C MET A 126 -6.58 14.93 -7.79
N ASP A 127 -7.86 14.67 -8.03
CA ASP A 127 -8.86 15.71 -7.89
C ASP A 127 -8.82 16.27 -6.44
N PRO A 128 -9.30 17.51 -6.21
CA PRO A 128 -9.22 18.14 -4.89
C PRO A 128 -9.87 17.34 -3.75
N GLN A 129 -10.92 16.57 -4.04
CA GLN A 129 -11.60 15.75 -3.04
C GLN A 129 -10.76 14.54 -2.66
N CYS A 130 -10.15 13.87 -3.64
CA CYS A 130 -9.19 12.78 -3.43
C CYS A 130 -7.98 13.25 -2.59
N PHE A 131 -7.42 14.42 -2.94
CA PHE A 131 -6.32 15.02 -2.19
C PHE A 131 -6.69 15.33 -0.73
N SER A 132 -7.87 15.91 -0.48
CA SER A 132 -8.36 16.20 0.88
C SER A 132 -8.43 14.95 1.73
N LYS A 133 -9.04 13.87 1.21
CA LYS A 133 -9.16 12.60 1.94
C LYS A 133 -7.81 11.98 2.26
N TRP A 134 -6.86 12.01 1.33
CA TRP A 134 -5.50 11.55 1.61
C TRP A 134 -4.85 12.38 2.72
N ASN A 135 -4.94 13.70 2.68
CA ASN A 135 -4.38 14.56 3.72
C ASN A 135 -5.00 14.32 5.09
N GLU A 136 -6.33 14.22 5.17
CA GLU A 136 -7.05 13.91 6.41
C GLU A 136 -6.56 12.58 7.03
N ASN A 137 -6.44 11.55 6.20
CA ASN A 137 -5.92 10.24 6.61
C ASN A 137 -4.48 10.32 7.13
N LEU A 138 -3.59 10.99 6.40
CA LEU A 138 -2.18 11.13 6.76
C LEU A 138 -2.01 11.94 8.05
N LEU A 139 -2.74 13.05 8.19
CA LEU A 139 -2.72 13.89 9.39
C LEU A 139 -3.27 13.15 10.61
N PHE A 140 -4.33 12.36 10.45
CA PHE A 140 -4.87 11.53 11.51
C PHE A 140 -3.79 10.58 12.07
N ILE A 141 -3.07 9.86 11.21
CA ILE A 141 -2.02 8.92 11.64
C ILE A 141 -0.86 9.63 12.32
N LEU A 142 -0.43 10.79 11.80
CA LEU A 142 0.60 11.59 12.48
C LEU A 142 0.15 12.02 13.87
N HIS A 143 -1.10 12.45 14.02
CA HIS A 143 -1.65 12.87 15.30
C HIS A 143 -1.68 11.72 16.31
N GLN A 144 -2.14 10.53 15.89
CA GLN A 144 -2.14 9.34 16.75
C GLN A 144 -0.70 8.92 17.13
N SER A 145 0.21 8.91 16.17
CA SER A 145 1.61 8.52 16.41
C SER A 145 2.33 9.49 17.35
N THR A 146 1.99 10.79 17.30
CA THR A 146 2.53 11.80 18.22
C THR A 146 2.04 11.60 19.65
N LYS A 147 0.81 11.09 19.85
CA LYS A 147 0.32 10.74 21.19
C LYS A 147 1.11 9.59 21.79
N GLU A 148 1.35 8.54 21.00
CA GLU A 148 2.16 7.39 21.42
C GLU A 148 3.62 7.73 21.72
N PHE A 149 4.23 8.65 20.95
CA PHE A 149 5.59 9.09 21.22
C PHE A 149 5.75 9.73 22.61
N LYS A 150 4.69 10.38 23.13
CA LYS A 150 4.72 10.94 24.48
C LYS A 150 4.60 9.87 25.57
N SER A 151 4.16 8.65 25.24
CA SER A 151 3.95 7.54 26.18
C SER A 151 5.03 6.45 26.13
N SER A 152 5.87 6.39 25.09
CA SER A 152 6.87 5.32 24.91
C SER A 152 8.22 5.83 24.40
N SER A 153 9.31 5.32 24.98
CA SER A 153 10.70 5.62 24.59
C SER A 153 11.27 4.71 23.50
N GLU A 154 10.50 3.74 22.99
CA GLU A 154 10.99 2.76 22.01
C GLU A 154 10.72 3.17 20.55
N VAL A 155 11.65 2.80 19.66
CA VAL A 155 11.47 2.90 18.21
C VAL A 155 10.51 1.81 17.75
N THR A 156 9.23 2.15 17.77
CA THR A 156 8.10 1.30 17.38
C THR A 156 7.89 1.22 15.86
N PRO A 157 7.13 0.22 15.36
CA PRO A 157 6.81 0.09 13.93
C PRO A 157 6.13 1.32 13.32
N TYR A 158 5.49 2.17 14.14
CA TYR A 158 4.81 3.40 13.73
C TYR A 158 5.76 4.42 13.08
N TRP A 159 7.04 4.46 13.49
CA TRP A 159 8.03 5.39 12.93
C TRP A 159 8.21 5.23 11.43
N SER A 160 8.21 3.98 10.96
CA SER A 160 8.34 3.70 9.53
C SER A 160 7.16 4.25 8.72
N THR A 161 5.95 4.25 9.29
CA THR A 161 4.77 4.90 8.71
C THR A 161 4.97 6.41 8.66
N CYS A 162 5.35 7.04 9.78
CA CYS A 162 5.59 8.49 9.85
C CYS A 162 6.65 8.95 8.84
N ILE A 163 7.71 8.17 8.62
CA ILE A 163 8.74 8.47 7.61
C ILE A 163 8.13 8.56 6.20
N TYR A 164 7.24 7.64 5.82
CA TYR A 164 6.55 7.72 4.52
C TYR A 164 5.67 8.96 4.45
N ILE A 165 4.89 9.24 5.50
CA ILE A 165 4.01 10.41 5.55
C ILE A 165 4.80 11.71 5.41
N SER A 166 5.91 11.87 6.15
CA SER A 166 6.76 13.05 6.04
C SER A 166 7.36 13.21 4.64
N LYS A 167 7.72 12.11 3.96
CA LYS A 167 8.21 12.16 2.57
C LYS A 167 7.12 12.60 1.59
N ILE A 168 5.89 12.10 1.77
CA ILE A 168 4.73 12.48 0.96
C ILE A 168 4.46 13.98 1.11
N PHE A 169 4.36 14.50 2.34
CA PHE A 169 4.13 15.93 2.57
C PHE A 169 5.25 16.82 2.00
N LYS A 170 6.51 16.39 2.06
CA LYS A 170 7.61 17.13 1.44
C LYS A 170 7.46 17.28 -0.07
N VAL A 171 6.84 16.31 -0.74
CA VAL A 171 6.56 16.42 -2.18
C VAL A 171 5.34 17.32 -2.39
N PHE A 172 4.28 17.14 -1.60
CA PHE A 172 3.06 17.97 -1.66
C PHE A 172 3.29 19.47 -1.43
N MET A 173 4.30 19.85 -0.64
CA MET A 173 4.63 21.26 -0.33
C MET A 173 5.65 21.89 -1.28
N LYS A 174 6.29 21.11 -2.16
CA LYS A 174 7.33 21.62 -3.08
C LYS A 174 6.78 22.10 -4.41
N ASN A 175 5.58 21.66 -4.77
CA ASN A 175 4.84 22.08 -5.95
C ASN A 175 3.60 22.87 -5.52
#